data_AF-A0A2V5WH23-F1
#
_entry.id   AF-A0A2V5WH23-F1
#
_cell.length_a   1.000
_cell.length_b   1.000
_cell.length_c   1.000
_cell.angle_alpha   90.00
_cell.angle_beta   90.00
_cell.angle_gamma   90.00
#
_symmetry.space_group_name_H-M   'P 1'
#
loop_
_entity.id
_entity.type
_entity.pdbx_description
1 polymer ?
#
loop_
_entity_poly.entity_id
_entity_poly.type
_entity_poly.pdbx_seq_one_letter_code
_entity_poly.pdbx_strand_id
1 'polypeptide(L)'
;MGERPEVTSHDGKPKKAKTNKQKEINNMKKRNITFTTILLVLGCFAMGSAPSASATPTPVPVTITATFDFAGFPNVTGTFTTSGALTISGPATMHVDLNYNGTRAHCVVTLIAPLGNIIIDQECQFATSPPRGRWEIVSGTGAYANLNGNGSLTMPPPLVEAMTGFIYQ
;
A
#
# COMPACT_ATOMS: atom_id res chain seq x y z
N MET A 1 -53.86 -52.17 -46.99
CA MET A 1 -53.92 -52.28 -45.51
C MET A 1 -52.93 -51.27 -44.94
N GLY A 2 -53.22 -50.38 -44.00
CA GLY A 2 -54.28 -50.41 -43.00
C GLY A 2 -55.21 -49.18 -42.98
N GLU A 3 -56.27 -49.38 -42.22
CA GLU A 3 -57.54 -48.64 -42.12
C GLU A 3 -57.46 -47.26 -41.44
N ARG A 4 -58.29 -46.33 -41.97
CA ARG A 4 -59.34 -45.49 -41.33
C ARG A 4 -59.42 -45.40 -39.78
N PRO A 5 -60.06 -44.36 -39.15
CA PRO A 5 -61.12 -43.49 -39.71
C PRO A 5 -61.25 -42.02 -39.22
N GLU A 6 -62.26 -41.35 -39.81
CA GLU A 6 -63.16 -40.29 -39.30
C GLU A 6 -62.58 -38.95 -38.82
N VAL A 7 -62.70 -37.84 -39.58
CA VAL A 7 -63.88 -37.02 -39.98
C VAL A 7 -64.44 -36.16 -38.83
N THR A 8 -64.27 -34.85 -38.99
CA THR A 8 -65.25 -33.76 -38.78
C THR A 8 -64.51 -32.45 -39.09
N SER A 9 -65.07 -31.36 -39.59
CA SER A 9 -66.28 -30.97 -40.32
C SER A 9 -66.20 -29.42 -40.35
N HIS A 10 -66.89 -28.78 -41.31
CA HIS A 10 -67.17 -27.33 -41.38
C HIS A 10 -66.04 -26.43 -41.95
N ASP A 11 -66.28 -25.50 -42.87
CA ASP A 11 -67.46 -25.18 -43.67
C ASP A 11 -67.01 -24.34 -44.88
N GLY A 12 -67.76 -24.43 -45.98
CA GLY A 12 -67.43 -23.77 -47.24
C GLY A 12 -67.93 -22.32 -47.33
N LYS A 13 -67.20 -21.51 -48.12
CA LYS A 13 -67.61 -20.42 -49.05
C LYS A 13 -68.64 -19.37 -48.56
N PRO A 14 -68.53 -18.06 -48.94
CA PRO A 14 -68.46 -17.69 -50.35
C PRO A 14 -67.80 -16.34 -50.75
N LYS A 15 -67.51 -16.31 -52.06
CA LYS A 15 -67.53 -15.22 -53.05
C LYS A 15 -68.04 -13.80 -52.67
N LYS A 16 -67.33 -12.85 -53.31
CA LYS A 16 -67.79 -11.65 -54.06
C LYS A 16 -67.93 -10.30 -53.33
N ALA A 17 -67.03 -9.40 -53.75
CA ALA A 17 -67.31 -8.17 -54.50
C ALA A 17 -67.54 -6.84 -53.75
N LYS A 18 -66.69 -5.88 -54.17
CA LYS A 18 -66.93 -4.44 -54.42
C LYS A 18 -67.21 -3.50 -53.22
N THR A 19 -66.37 -2.47 -53.11
CA THR A 19 -66.71 -1.03 -53.28
C THR A 19 -66.01 -0.12 -52.25
N ASN A 20 -65.10 0.70 -52.76
CA ASN A 20 -64.81 2.11 -52.44
C ASN A 20 -65.51 2.80 -51.24
N LYS A 21 -64.72 3.29 -50.24
CA LYS A 21 -64.67 4.67 -49.68
C LYS A 21 -64.02 4.72 -48.28
N GLN A 22 -63.59 5.92 -47.88
CA GLN A 22 -63.14 6.39 -46.54
C GLN A 22 -61.64 6.11 -46.22
N LYS A 23 -60.70 7.07 -46.39
CA LYS A 23 -60.38 8.28 -45.59
C LYS A 23 -59.86 7.96 -44.17
N GLU A 24 -58.54 7.90 -43.95
CA GLU A 24 -57.85 8.61 -42.85
C GLU A 24 -56.30 8.56 -42.90
N ILE A 25 -55.70 9.74 -43.08
CA ILE A 25 -54.55 10.37 -42.38
C ILE A 25 -53.40 9.47 -41.87
N ASN A 26 -52.17 9.76 -42.33
CA ASN A 26 -50.95 10.04 -41.54
C ASN A 26 -49.71 9.86 -42.43
N ASN A 27 -48.58 10.54 -42.27
CA ASN A 27 -48.22 11.85 -41.76
C ASN A 27 -46.72 11.97 -42.13
N MET A 28 -46.22 13.19 -42.29
CA MET A 28 -44.80 13.55 -42.34
C MET A 28 -44.03 13.19 -43.64
N LYS A 29 -43.90 14.13 -44.60
CA LYS A 29 -43.05 15.34 -44.64
C LYS A 29 -41.63 15.05 -45.19
N LYS A 30 -41.51 15.31 -46.50
CA LYS A 30 -40.26 15.51 -47.26
C LYS A 30 -39.32 16.49 -46.54
N ARG A 31 -37.99 16.25 -46.60
CA ARG A 31 -37.04 17.29 -47.07
C ARG A 31 -35.64 16.74 -47.34
N ASN A 32 -35.14 17.12 -48.51
CA ASN A 32 -33.83 16.83 -49.10
C ASN A 32 -32.69 17.35 -48.20
N ILE A 33 -31.64 16.55 -48.04
CA ILE A 33 -30.43 16.90 -47.27
C ILE A 33 -29.34 17.29 -48.27
N THR A 34 -29.03 18.59 -48.31
CA THR A 34 -27.91 19.18 -49.06
C THR A 34 -26.64 19.07 -48.21
N PHE A 35 -25.52 18.66 -48.82
CA PHE A 35 -24.19 18.55 -48.20
C PHE A 35 -23.63 19.93 -47.87
N THR A 36 -23.44 20.23 -46.58
CA THR A 36 -22.63 21.37 -46.15
C THR A 36 -21.93 21.08 -44.82
N THR A 37 -20.63 21.42 -44.77
CA THR A 37 -19.80 21.77 -43.60
C THR A 37 -19.47 20.67 -42.56
N ILE A 38 -18.22 20.20 -42.59
CA ILE A 38 -17.48 19.75 -41.40
C ILE A 38 -16.09 20.38 -41.42
N LEU A 39 -15.97 21.54 -40.75
CA LEU A 39 -14.77 21.97 -40.06
C LEU A 39 -15.16 22.04 -38.57
N LEU A 40 -14.27 21.62 -37.68
CA LEU A 40 -14.11 22.00 -36.26
C LEU A 40 -14.00 20.82 -35.28
N VAL A 41 -13.00 20.96 -34.40
CA VAL A 41 -12.72 20.27 -33.12
C VAL A 41 -12.01 18.92 -33.19
N LEU A 42 -10.73 18.94 -33.58
CA LEU A 42 -9.76 17.91 -33.19
C LEU A 42 -8.65 18.58 -32.36
N GLY A 43 -8.88 18.77 -31.06
CA GLY A 43 -7.90 19.41 -30.20
C GLY A 43 -8.35 19.52 -28.77
N CYS A 44 -8.50 18.39 -28.07
CA CYS A 44 -8.75 18.36 -26.62
C CYS A 44 -8.45 16.97 -25.99
N PHE A 45 -7.30 16.32 -26.28
CA PHE A 45 -6.90 15.11 -25.53
C PHE A 45 -5.39 14.97 -25.35
N ALA A 46 -4.73 16.02 -24.88
CA ALA A 46 -3.39 15.92 -24.32
C ALA A 46 -3.38 16.54 -22.92
N MET A 47 -4.25 16.05 -22.03
CA MET A 47 -4.00 16.17 -20.60
C MET A 47 -2.92 15.15 -20.26
N GLY A 48 -1.67 15.50 -20.57
CA GLY A 48 -0.53 14.81 -19.99
C GLY A 48 -0.61 15.03 -18.48
N SER A 49 -0.89 13.97 -17.73
CA SER A 49 -0.73 13.96 -16.29
C SER A 49 0.71 14.39 -16.01
N ALA A 50 0.88 15.60 -15.50
CA ALA A 50 2.15 16.04 -14.95
C ALA A 50 2.59 14.96 -13.94
N PRO A 51 3.86 14.52 -13.96
CA PRO A 51 4.34 13.61 -12.93
C PRO A 51 4.13 14.32 -11.59
N SER A 52 3.29 13.74 -10.73
CA SER A 52 3.21 14.17 -9.33
C SER A 52 4.61 14.07 -8.78
N ALA A 53 5.24 15.21 -8.48
CA ALA A 53 6.50 15.21 -7.78
C ALA A 53 6.27 14.51 -6.45
N SER A 54 6.77 13.28 -6.32
CA SER A 54 6.79 12.58 -5.04
C SER A 54 7.66 13.42 -4.13
N ALA A 55 7.07 14.03 -3.10
CA ALA A 55 7.84 14.71 -2.08
C ALA A 55 8.81 13.69 -1.49
N THR A 56 10.12 13.97 -1.59
CA THR A 56 11.12 13.15 -0.91
C THR A 56 10.86 13.28 0.60
N PRO A 57 10.73 12.16 1.33
CA PRO A 57 10.55 12.19 2.77
C PRO A 57 11.59 13.09 3.43
N THR A 58 11.15 14.03 4.27
CA THR A 58 12.10 14.94 4.93
C THR A 58 12.69 14.21 6.13
N PRO A 59 14.02 14.04 6.23
CA PRO A 59 14.63 13.35 7.36
C PRO A 59 14.43 14.17 8.64
N VAL A 60 13.82 13.57 9.67
CA VAL A 60 13.65 14.18 10.98
C VAL A 60 14.61 13.51 11.98
N PRO A 61 15.47 14.25 12.69
CA PRO A 61 16.41 13.66 13.64
C PRO A 61 15.72 12.85 14.73
N VAL A 62 16.32 11.71 15.10
CA VAL A 62 15.88 10.87 16.21
C VAL A 62 17.08 10.41 17.04
N THR A 63 16.87 10.33 18.34
CA THR A 63 17.77 9.61 19.26
C THR A 63 16.98 8.52 19.95
N ILE A 64 17.52 7.30 19.94
CA ILE A 64 16.97 6.13 20.64
C ILE A 64 18.05 5.69 21.63
N THR A 65 17.71 5.70 22.92
CA THR A 65 18.60 5.25 23.99
C THR A 65 18.02 3.97 24.57
N ALA A 66 18.79 2.88 24.57
CA ALA A 66 18.40 1.61 25.15
C ALA A 66 19.44 1.10 26.16
N THR A 67 18.97 0.41 27.19
CA THR A 67 19.81 -0.22 28.21
C THR A 67 19.34 -1.64 28.40
N PHE A 68 20.26 -2.61 28.33
CA PHE A 68 19.96 -4.04 28.40
C PHE A 68 20.65 -4.72 29.58
N ASP A 69 19.95 -5.68 30.18
CA ASP A 69 20.51 -6.65 31.12
C ASP A 69 20.92 -7.93 30.37
N PHE A 70 22.22 -8.21 30.37
CA PHE A 70 22.82 -9.33 29.65
C PHE A 70 22.75 -10.68 30.39
N ALA A 71 22.07 -10.76 31.54
CA ALA A 71 21.89 -12.02 32.27
C ALA A 71 21.20 -13.14 31.44
N GLY A 72 20.38 -12.78 30.44
CA GLY A 72 19.64 -13.70 29.58
C GLY A 72 20.33 -14.07 28.25
N PHE A 73 21.60 -13.72 28.06
CA PHE A 73 22.30 -13.88 26.77
C PHE A 73 22.07 -15.28 26.11
N PRO A 74 21.75 -15.34 24.80
CA PRO A 74 21.79 -14.27 23.80
C PRO A 74 20.52 -13.42 23.70
N ASN A 75 19.48 -13.73 24.48
CA ASN A 75 18.21 -13.00 24.46
C ASN A 75 18.12 -12.11 25.70
N VAL A 76 18.36 -10.82 25.50
CA VAL A 76 18.46 -9.87 26.59
C VAL A 76 17.23 -8.97 26.64
N THR A 77 16.94 -8.46 27.83
CA THR A 77 15.79 -7.58 28.09
C THR A 77 16.27 -6.25 28.61
N GLY A 78 15.52 -5.19 28.34
CA GLY A 78 15.93 -3.84 28.66
C GLY A 78 14.78 -2.86 28.64
N THR A 79 15.15 -1.58 28.65
CA THR A 79 14.22 -0.48 28.44
C THR A 79 14.79 0.49 27.42
N PHE A 80 13.91 1.28 26.80
CA PHE A 80 14.31 2.30 25.84
C PHE A 80 13.57 3.62 26.07
N THR A 81 14.16 4.68 25.55
CA THR A 81 13.56 6.02 25.43
C THR A 81 13.94 6.61 24.08
N THR A 82 13.08 7.48 23.53
CA THR A 82 13.34 8.19 22.27
C THR A 82 13.11 9.68 22.41
N SER A 83 13.79 10.47 21.58
CA SER A 83 13.57 11.91 21.42
C SER A 83 13.73 12.36 19.96
N GLY A 84 13.19 13.52 19.61
CA GLY A 84 13.19 14.05 18.25
C GLY A 84 11.93 13.60 17.48
N ALA A 85 12.11 12.92 16.36
CA ALA A 85 11.02 12.43 15.51
C ALA A 85 10.01 11.50 16.23
N LEU A 86 10.48 10.83 17.29
CA LEU A 86 9.67 10.00 18.18
C LEU A 86 9.91 10.43 19.62
N THR A 87 8.85 10.45 20.43
CA THR A 87 8.93 10.72 21.88
C THR A 87 8.10 9.67 22.62
N ILE A 88 8.70 8.49 22.75
CA ILE A 88 8.12 7.28 23.34
C ILE A 88 9.16 6.56 24.22
N SER A 89 8.68 5.71 25.11
CA SER A 89 9.50 4.85 25.97
C SER A 89 8.77 3.54 26.24
N GLY A 90 9.52 2.53 26.68
CA GLY A 90 8.95 1.23 27.02
C GLY A 90 10.00 0.15 27.25
N PRO A 91 9.54 -1.11 27.39
CA PRO A 91 10.41 -2.28 27.40
C PRO A 91 11.09 -2.49 26.04
N ALA A 92 12.26 -3.13 26.06
CA ALA A 92 12.96 -3.58 24.87
C ALA A 92 13.44 -5.02 25.04
N THR A 93 13.53 -5.77 23.94
CA THR A 93 14.26 -7.03 23.87
C THR A 93 15.32 -6.96 22.78
N MET A 94 16.38 -7.75 22.91
CA MET A 94 17.41 -7.86 21.89
C MET A 94 17.89 -9.30 21.78
N HIS A 95 17.97 -9.80 20.54
CA HIS A 95 18.71 -11.01 20.22
C HIS A 95 20.11 -10.60 19.73
N VAL A 96 21.15 -11.28 20.21
CA VAL A 96 22.54 -10.99 19.85
C VAL A 96 23.19 -12.20 19.20
N ASP A 97 23.54 -12.06 17.93
CA ASP A 97 24.31 -13.03 17.15
C ASP A 97 25.75 -12.55 16.99
N LEU A 98 26.70 -13.24 17.61
CA LEU A 98 28.12 -12.94 17.51
C LEU A 98 28.75 -13.59 16.29
N ASN A 99 29.65 -12.87 15.62
CA ASN A 99 30.53 -13.50 14.65
C ASN A 99 31.56 -14.41 15.35
N TYR A 100 32.21 -15.31 14.59
CA TYR A 100 33.10 -16.36 15.13
C TYR A 100 34.18 -15.86 16.12
N ASN A 101 34.71 -14.66 15.91
CA ASN A 101 35.74 -14.08 16.77
C ASN A 101 35.20 -13.09 17.83
N GLY A 102 33.87 -12.94 17.95
CA GLY A 102 33.20 -12.06 18.91
C GLY A 102 33.45 -10.56 18.72
N THR A 103 34.06 -10.15 17.60
CA THR A 103 34.40 -8.74 17.35
C THR A 103 33.25 -7.94 16.75
N ARG A 104 32.25 -8.63 16.20
CA ARG A 104 31.04 -8.05 15.64
C ARG A 104 29.82 -8.79 16.16
N ALA A 105 28.72 -8.06 16.32
CA ALA A 105 27.40 -8.67 16.49
C ALA A 105 26.44 -8.15 15.44
N HIS A 106 25.58 -9.05 15.00
CA HIS A 106 24.28 -8.72 14.44
C HIS A 106 23.28 -8.76 15.59
N CYS A 107 22.55 -7.67 15.82
CA CYS A 107 21.55 -7.60 16.88
C CYS A 107 20.18 -7.26 16.29
N VAL A 108 19.15 -7.95 16.76
CA VAL A 108 17.75 -7.64 16.44
C VAL A 108 17.08 -7.12 17.69
N VAL A 109 16.83 -5.81 17.73
CA VAL A 109 16.20 -5.10 18.84
C VAL A 109 14.70 -4.94 18.56
N THR A 110 13.86 -5.29 19.53
CA THR A 110 12.42 -4.98 19.50
C THR A 110 12.10 -3.94 20.56
N LEU A 111 11.66 -2.76 20.14
CA LEU A 111 11.11 -1.72 21.01
C LEU A 111 9.61 -1.96 21.16
N ILE A 112 9.14 -2.13 22.39
CA ILE A 112 7.74 -2.43 22.71
C ILE A 112 7.09 -1.15 23.20
N ALA A 113 6.39 -0.45 22.30
CA ALA A 113 5.75 0.83 22.59
C ALA A 113 4.22 0.69 22.76
N PRO A 114 3.53 1.67 23.36
CA PRO A 114 2.09 1.54 23.66
C PRO A 114 1.20 1.32 22.43
N LEU A 115 1.62 1.80 21.25
CA LEU A 115 0.82 1.77 20.03
C LEU A 115 1.34 0.78 18.97
N GLY A 116 2.28 -0.09 19.35
CA GLY A 116 2.90 -1.06 18.45
C GLY A 116 4.37 -1.29 18.75
N ASN A 117 5.01 -2.12 17.92
CA ASN A 117 6.41 -2.47 18.05
C ASN A 117 7.25 -1.83 16.94
N ILE A 118 8.52 -1.61 17.22
CA ILE A 118 9.54 -1.22 16.23
C ILE A 118 10.66 -2.26 16.29
N ILE A 119 11.00 -2.87 15.16
CA ILE A 119 12.10 -3.82 15.04
C ILE A 119 13.27 -3.11 14.37
N ILE A 120 14.41 -3.11 15.04
CA ILE A 120 15.65 -2.48 14.62
C ILE A 120 16.68 -3.57 14.39
N ASP A 121 17.30 -3.56 13.21
CA ASP A 121 18.50 -4.33 12.92
C ASP A 121 19.72 -3.47 13.25
N GLN A 122 20.69 -4.04 13.97
CA GLN A 122 21.94 -3.41 14.31
C GLN A 122 23.14 -4.26 13.93
N GLU A 123 24.19 -3.56 13.54
CA GLU A 123 25.45 -4.16 13.15
C GLU A 123 26.59 -3.47 13.91
N CYS A 124 27.09 -4.18 14.91
CA CYS A 124 27.98 -3.68 15.94
C CYS A 124 29.43 -4.14 15.71
N GLN A 125 30.38 -3.30 16.09
CA GLN A 125 31.81 -3.60 16.16
C GLN A 125 32.30 -3.31 17.58
N PHE A 126 32.67 -4.36 18.32
CA PHE A 126 33.15 -4.27 19.71
C PHE A 126 34.65 -4.03 19.84
N ALA A 127 35.41 -4.20 18.75
CA ALA A 127 36.85 -3.93 18.72
C ALA A 127 37.21 -2.43 18.65
N THR A 128 36.32 -1.54 19.12
CA THR A 128 36.53 -0.08 19.19
C THR A 128 36.19 0.45 20.57
N SER A 129 36.69 1.64 20.91
CA SER A 129 36.38 2.31 22.19
C SER A 129 35.84 3.73 21.93
N PRO A 130 34.54 4.00 22.19
CA PRO A 130 33.51 3.02 22.54
C PRO A 130 33.21 2.07 21.35
N PRO A 131 32.55 0.93 21.60
CA PRO A 131 31.95 0.14 20.54
C PRO A 131 31.01 1.00 19.68
N ARG A 132 30.97 0.69 18.38
CA ARG A 132 30.21 1.46 17.40
C ARG A 132 29.43 0.53 16.48
N GLY A 133 28.42 1.05 15.81
CA GLY A 133 27.64 0.30 14.85
C GLY A 133 26.79 1.18 13.96
N ARG A 134 25.93 0.52 13.19
CA ARG A 134 24.81 1.14 12.47
C ARG A 134 23.52 0.49 12.91
N TRP A 135 22.42 1.19 12.73
CA TRP A 135 21.08 0.66 12.98
C TRP A 135 20.13 1.04 11.86
N GLU A 136 19.11 0.21 11.64
CA GLU A 136 18.04 0.42 10.67
C GLU A 136 16.71 -0.13 11.23
N ILE A 137 15.63 0.63 11.10
CA ILE A 137 14.28 0.11 11.35
C ILE A 137 13.90 -0.79 10.19
N VAL A 138 13.71 -2.07 10.46
CA VAL A 138 13.37 -3.09 9.46
C VAL A 138 11.88 -3.44 9.45
N SER A 139 11.16 -3.14 10.53
CA SER A 139 9.72 -3.37 10.61
C SER A 139 9.07 -2.58 11.74
N GLY A 140 7.77 -2.34 11.62
CA GLY A 140 6.95 -1.78 12.70
C GLY A 140 5.51 -2.24 12.61
N THR A 141 4.81 -2.19 13.74
CA THR A 141 3.38 -2.54 13.84
C THR A 141 2.55 -1.39 14.39
N GLY A 142 1.23 -1.45 14.22
CA GLY A 142 0.31 -0.43 14.73
C GLY A 142 0.64 0.97 14.20
N ALA A 143 0.80 1.94 15.10
CA ALA A 143 1.14 3.32 14.73
C ALA A 143 2.53 3.49 14.08
N TYR A 144 3.38 2.46 14.16
CA TYR A 144 4.73 2.46 13.58
C TYR A 144 4.81 1.62 12.31
N ALA A 145 3.67 1.19 11.75
CA ALA A 145 3.65 0.55 10.45
C ALA A 145 4.25 1.48 9.38
N ASN A 146 5.14 0.95 8.54
CA ASN A 146 5.88 1.69 7.51
C ASN A 146 6.84 2.77 8.03
N LEU A 147 7.13 2.80 9.34
CA LEU A 147 8.16 3.67 9.88
C LEU A 147 9.52 3.25 9.32
N ASN A 148 10.23 4.20 8.70
CA ASN A 148 11.56 3.99 8.16
C ASN A 148 12.55 4.91 8.87
N GLY A 149 13.72 4.40 9.21
CA GLY A 149 14.77 5.19 9.83
C GLY A 149 16.06 4.41 9.97
N ASN A 150 17.17 5.12 10.03
CA ASN A 150 18.48 4.52 10.21
C ASN A 150 19.46 5.54 10.79
N GLY A 151 20.63 5.04 11.18
CA GLY A 151 21.73 5.90 11.59
C GLY A 151 22.90 5.16 12.21
N SER A 152 23.63 5.87 13.07
CA SER A 152 24.80 5.38 13.79
C SER A 152 24.44 4.93 15.20
N LEU A 153 25.12 3.88 15.67
CA LEU A 153 25.05 3.39 17.04
C LEU A 153 26.39 3.59 17.72
N THR A 154 26.36 4.00 18.98
CA THR A 154 27.51 3.97 19.89
C THR A 154 27.10 3.31 21.20
N MET A 155 28.05 2.66 21.89
CA MET A 155 27.80 2.02 23.18
C MET A 155 28.73 2.55 24.28
N PRO A 156 28.54 3.79 24.77
CA PRO A 156 29.32 4.31 25.89
C PRO A 156 29.13 3.48 27.17
N PRO A 157 30.11 3.53 28.10
CA PRO A 157 29.92 3.00 29.45
C PRO A 157 28.69 3.64 30.11
N PRO A 158 27.88 2.89 30.89
CA PRO A 158 28.06 1.50 31.32
C PRO A 158 27.31 0.46 30.46
N LEU A 159 27.41 0.50 29.12
CA LEU A 159 26.65 -0.33 28.15
C LEU A 159 25.26 0.27 27.81
N VAL A 160 25.23 1.57 27.55
CA VAL A 160 24.03 2.23 27.01
C VAL A 160 24.14 2.24 25.50
N GLU A 161 23.16 1.69 24.80
CA GLU A 161 23.05 1.86 23.34
C GLU A 161 22.51 3.25 23.03
N ALA A 162 23.32 4.07 22.39
CA ALA A 162 22.96 5.38 21.90
C ALA A 162 22.89 5.36 20.37
N MET A 163 21.67 5.19 19.85
CA MET A 163 21.35 5.23 18.43
C MET A 163 20.94 6.65 18.05
N THR A 164 21.65 7.24 17.10
CA THR A 164 21.34 8.57 16.54
C THR A 164 21.15 8.45 15.03
N GLY A 165 20.21 9.19 14.48
CA GLY A 165 19.93 9.11 13.05
C GLY A 165 18.68 9.89 12.66
N PHE A 166 17.97 9.39 11.65
CA PHE A 166 16.79 10.06 11.11
C PHE A 166 15.64 9.08 10.91
N ILE A 167 14.42 9.60 11.06
CA ILE A 167 13.20 8.99 10.56
C ILE A 167 12.82 9.68 9.25
N TYR A 168 12.38 8.91 8.26
CA TYR A 168 11.93 9.41 6.96
C TYR A 168 10.40 9.33 6.91
N GLN A 169 9.74 10.48 6.92
CA GLN A 169 8.28 10.65 6.88
C GLN A 169 7.84 11.34 5.59
#